data_AF-A0A1V2Q091-F1
#
_entry.id   AF-A0A1V2Q091-F1
#
_cell.length_a   1.000
_cell.length_b   1.000
_cell.length_c   1.000
_cell.angle_alpha   90.00
_cell.angle_beta   90.00
_cell.angle_gamma   90.00
#
_symmetry.space_group_name_H-M   'P 1'
#
loop_
_entity.id
_entity.type
_entity.pdbx_description
1 polymer ?
#
loop_
_entity_poly.entity_id
_entity_poly.type
_entity_poly.pdbx_seq_one_letter_code
_entity_poly.pdbx_strand_id
1 'polypeptide(L)'
;MATPSPDSVHANLMDCVQTNLAVLADHHYGPDAHLNLGAQLTFHWRHRSNELPTVEPSLAKQIAAAEDLLGLVARDRATVAGPELFDWTAGRDLVYVVADAYELPWVPYFGNQHMEHSFLLAPDCTVIDAYANETQWGTAAPGTWKLCDQQLCLPQAEVFHFEPTTLGLPRLTPSLDDGNVDGYIAAYERDPNRSRTVERLTLETWLLTRSRKLHAAFQQVHGRPADDMAEHLRGWDSLSEQAYLAYRRVLRGRDEPPWLVGRLAELLAADRAVFAVPTRAANAYSGPLTGDALRRAVAAIASAVLGVTEARLLGGLEFTTLPRFSSFRLVEIIERLEDDLGVELDPADLVPENLHRVDDLCRIARQPGVRA
;
A
#
# COMPACT_ATOMS: atom_id res chain seq x y z
N MET A 1 11.01 -24.43 10.51
CA MET A 1 10.01 -23.79 9.63
C MET A 1 10.46 -23.98 8.19
N ALA A 2 9.55 -24.00 7.20
CA ALA A 2 9.94 -24.16 5.80
C ALA A 2 10.67 -22.90 5.33
N THR A 3 11.73 -23.04 4.52
CA THR A 3 12.44 -21.88 3.94
C THR A 3 11.47 -21.01 3.15
N PRO A 4 11.49 -19.68 3.30
CA PRO A 4 10.67 -18.79 2.46
C PRO A 4 10.99 -19.03 0.98
N SER A 5 9.97 -18.95 0.15
CA SER A 5 10.11 -19.11 -1.29
C SER A 5 9.85 -17.78 -1.99
N PRO A 6 10.71 -17.33 -2.92
CA PRO A 6 10.44 -16.15 -3.73
C PRO A 6 9.21 -16.36 -4.65
N ASP A 7 8.83 -17.61 -4.93
CA ASP A 7 7.66 -17.97 -5.73
C ASP A 7 6.33 -17.89 -4.95
N SER A 8 6.38 -17.59 -3.64
CA SER A 8 5.16 -17.47 -2.82
C SER A 8 4.35 -16.22 -3.12
N VAL A 9 4.96 -15.21 -3.75
CA VAL A 9 4.38 -13.87 -3.89
C VAL A 9 4.14 -13.46 -5.34
N HIS A 10 3.20 -12.55 -5.54
CA HIS A 10 2.97 -11.92 -6.84
C HIS A 10 4.02 -10.83 -7.13
N ALA A 11 5.28 -11.23 -7.35
CA ALA A 11 6.43 -10.33 -7.51
C ALA A 11 6.23 -9.17 -8.48
N ASN A 12 5.50 -9.40 -9.58
CA ASN A 12 5.24 -8.42 -10.63
C ASN A 12 4.31 -7.26 -10.20
N LEU A 13 3.72 -7.33 -9.00
CA LEU A 13 2.81 -6.32 -8.46
C LEU A 13 3.49 -5.31 -7.52
N MET A 14 4.76 -5.50 -7.19
CA MET A 14 5.43 -4.82 -6.09
C MET A 14 6.78 -4.25 -6.52
N ASP A 15 7.31 -3.28 -5.79
CA ASP A 15 8.67 -2.76 -6.03
C ASP A 15 9.77 -3.63 -5.38
N CYS A 16 11.03 -3.22 -5.53
CA CYS A 16 12.20 -3.95 -5.02
C CYS A 16 12.29 -4.00 -3.49
N VAL A 17 11.54 -3.18 -2.75
CA VAL A 17 11.52 -3.14 -1.28
C VAL A 17 10.33 -3.97 -0.78
N GLN A 18 9.16 -3.79 -1.38
CA GLN A 18 7.93 -4.50 -1.03
C GLN A 18 8.01 -6.02 -1.28
N THR A 19 8.63 -6.45 -2.38
CA THR A 19 8.64 -7.88 -2.79
C THR A 19 9.24 -8.81 -1.74
N ASN A 20 10.29 -8.41 -1.03
CA ASN A 20 10.92 -9.26 -0.02
C ASN A 20 10.24 -9.15 1.37
N LEU A 21 9.57 -8.02 1.66
CA LEU A 21 8.64 -7.94 2.79
C LEU A 21 7.44 -8.88 2.59
N ALA A 22 6.94 -8.97 1.36
CA ALA A 22 5.88 -9.88 0.98
C ALA A 22 6.25 -11.35 1.22
N VAL A 23 7.47 -11.76 0.88
CA VAL A 23 7.96 -13.12 1.14
C VAL A 23 7.99 -13.42 2.65
N LEU A 24 8.41 -12.46 3.47
CA LEU A 24 8.37 -12.61 4.94
C LEU A 24 6.93 -12.72 5.46
N ALA A 25 6.02 -11.90 4.95
CA ALA A 25 4.61 -11.96 5.35
C ALA A 25 3.98 -13.31 5.02
N ASP A 26 4.18 -13.81 3.80
CA ASP A 26 3.65 -15.11 3.38
C ASP A 26 4.28 -16.27 4.15
N HIS A 27 5.57 -16.16 4.50
CA HIS A 27 6.23 -17.13 5.35
C HIS A 27 5.60 -17.23 6.75
N HIS A 28 5.22 -16.09 7.35
CA HIS A 28 4.66 -16.06 8.70
C HIS A 28 3.14 -16.31 8.77
N TYR A 29 2.38 -15.79 7.82
CA TYR A 29 0.91 -15.77 7.86
C TYR A 29 0.25 -16.69 6.82
N GLY A 30 1.04 -17.28 5.92
CA GLY A 30 0.56 -18.14 4.85
C GLY A 30 0.32 -17.39 3.54
N PRO A 31 -0.08 -18.12 2.48
CA PRO A 31 -0.24 -17.56 1.14
C PRO A 31 -1.15 -16.33 1.10
N ASP A 32 -0.85 -15.40 0.18
CA ASP A 32 -1.60 -14.18 -0.11
C ASP A 32 -1.61 -13.13 1.01
N ALA A 33 -0.90 -13.35 2.13
CA ALA A 33 -0.76 -12.37 3.19
C ALA A 33 -0.15 -11.05 2.69
N HIS A 34 0.77 -11.14 1.72
CA HIS A 34 1.38 -10.01 1.05
C HIS A 34 0.39 -9.08 0.33
N LEU A 35 -0.79 -9.57 -0.08
CA LEU A 35 -1.77 -8.75 -0.79
C LEU A 35 -2.31 -7.61 0.08
N ASN A 36 -2.16 -7.67 1.41
CA ASN A 36 -2.47 -6.56 2.30
C ASN A 36 -1.68 -5.27 1.97
N LEU A 37 -0.50 -5.36 1.33
CA LEU A 37 0.21 -4.19 0.80
C LEU A 37 -0.64 -3.40 -0.22
N GLY A 38 -1.59 -4.06 -0.86
CA GLY A 38 -2.56 -3.47 -1.77
C GLY A 38 -3.81 -2.93 -1.09
N ALA A 39 -3.95 -3.00 0.23
CA ALA A 39 -5.18 -2.56 0.89
C ALA A 39 -5.47 -1.07 0.67
N GLN A 40 -4.43 -0.25 0.58
CA GLN A 40 -4.56 1.19 0.37
C GLN A 40 -3.96 1.58 -0.97
N LEU A 41 -4.78 2.07 -1.89
CA LEU A 41 -4.29 2.74 -3.09
C LEU A 41 -4.07 4.22 -2.75
N THR A 42 -2.81 4.60 -2.53
CA THR A 42 -2.44 5.98 -2.19
C THR A 42 -1.73 6.66 -3.36
N PHE A 43 -2.11 7.89 -3.66
CA PHE A 43 -1.43 8.76 -4.61
C PHE A 43 -0.74 9.91 -3.86
N HIS A 44 0.29 9.55 -3.11
CA HIS A 44 1.16 10.50 -2.44
C HIS A 44 2.49 10.63 -3.17
N TRP A 45 2.81 11.86 -3.59
CA TRP A 45 4.11 12.16 -4.16
C TRP A 45 4.91 13.08 -3.25
N ARG A 46 6.22 12.93 -3.31
CA ARG A 46 7.20 13.81 -2.66
C ARG A 46 7.97 14.57 -3.72
N HIS A 47 8.45 15.74 -3.35
CA HIS A 47 9.27 16.58 -4.22
C HIS A 47 10.47 17.07 -3.41
N ARG A 48 11.67 16.76 -3.90
CA ARG A 48 12.92 17.32 -3.38
C ARG A 48 13.32 18.49 -4.26
N SER A 49 14.04 19.46 -3.69
CA SER A 49 14.52 20.61 -4.47
C SER A 49 15.33 20.13 -5.68
N ASN A 50 14.99 20.63 -6.88
CA ASN A 50 15.61 20.32 -8.18
C ASN A 50 15.35 18.91 -8.74
N GLU A 51 14.50 18.11 -8.10
CA GLU A 51 14.07 16.80 -8.60
C GLU A 51 12.63 16.87 -9.12
N LEU A 52 12.26 15.99 -10.04
CA LEU A 52 10.86 15.82 -10.41
C LEU A 52 10.10 15.14 -9.27
N PRO A 53 8.79 15.40 -9.09
CA PRO A 53 8.00 14.69 -8.09
C PRO A 53 8.03 13.18 -8.27
N THR A 54 8.00 12.44 -7.18
CA THR A 54 7.93 10.99 -7.23
C THR A 54 6.92 10.38 -6.28
N VAL A 55 6.23 9.34 -6.75
CA VAL A 55 5.38 8.46 -5.94
C VAL A 55 6.13 7.36 -5.20
N GLU A 56 7.43 7.21 -5.46
CA GLU A 56 8.29 6.26 -4.77
C GLU A 56 8.35 6.58 -3.27
N PRO A 57 7.86 5.69 -2.39
CA PRO A 57 7.93 5.92 -0.96
C PRO A 57 9.39 5.91 -0.48
N SER A 58 9.68 6.66 0.57
CA SER A 58 10.97 6.50 1.26
C SER A 58 11.03 5.14 1.96
N LEU A 59 12.22 4.55 2.12
CA LEU A 59 12.43 3.33 2.89
C LEU A 59 11.70 3.36 4.26
N ALA A 60 11.83 4.43 5.03
CA ALA A 60 11.15 4.58 6.32
C ALA A 60 9.61 4.43 6.25
N LYS A 61 8.98 4.89 5.15
CA LYS A 61 7.54 4.72 4.94
C LYS A 61 7.19 3.28 4.56
N GLN A 62 8.04 2.63 3.77
CA GLN A 62 7.87 1.22 3.41
C GLN A 62 7.99 0.30 4.63
N ILE A 63 8.97 0.56 5.51
CA ILE A 63 9.14 -0.19 6.76
C ILE A 63 7.95 0.03 7.70
N ALA A 64 7.45 1.27 7.83
CA ALA A 64 6.25 1.52 8.63
C ALA A 64 5.01 0.79 8.07
N ALA A 65 4.85 0.79 6.74
CA ALA A 65 3.76 0.06 6.08
C ALA A 65 3.83 -1.46 6.29
N ALA A 66 5.03 -2.03 6.50
CA ALA A 66 5.18 -3.45 6.84
C ALA A 66 4.48 -3.79 8.17
N GLU A 67 4.56 -2.92 9.16
CA GLU A 67 3.86 -3.12 10.44
C GLU A 67 2.35 -2.95 10.26
N ASP A 68 1.92 -1.83 9.68
CA ASP A 68 0.50 -1.47 9.57
C ASP A 68 -0.28 -2.42 8.66
N LEU A 69 0.33 -2.87 7.56
CA LEU A 69 -0.35 -3.65 6.53
C LEU A 69 -0.06 -5.14 6.65
N LEU A 70 1.18 -5.52 6.93
CA LEU A 70 1.60 -6.93 6.96
C LEU A 70 1.69 -7.49 8.38
N GLY A 71 1.58 -6.66 9.42
CA GLY A 71 1.81 -7.11 10.80
C GLY A 71 3.26 -7.56 11.04
N LEU A 72 4.21 -7.02 10.28
CA LEU A 72 5.65 -7.27 10.44
C LEU A 72 6.27 -6.12 11.22
N VAL A 73 6.69 -6.37 12.46
CA VAL A 73 7.27 -5.36 13.34
C VAL A 73 8.79 -5.39 13.24
N ALA A 74 9.41 -4.27 12.86
CA ALA A 74 10.87 -4.13 12.89
C ALA A 74 11.35 -4.03 14.34
N ARG A 75 11.94 -5.10 14.88
CA ARG A 75 12.46 -5.15 16.26
C ARG A 75 13.81 -4.50 16.40
N ASP A 76 14.69 -4.86 15.48
CA ASP A 76 16.05 -4.38 15.43
C ASP A 76 16.32 -3.74 14.06
N ARG A 77 17.13 -2.68 14.07
CA ARG A 77 17.63 -2.01 12.86
C ARG A 77 19.08 -1.58 13.07
N ALA A 78 19.92 -1.72 12.05
CA ALA A 78 21.19 -1.00 11.97
C ALA A 78 21.60 -0.69 10.54
N THR A 79 22.49 0.28 10.43
CA THR A 79 23.35 0.47 9.26
C THR A 79 24.64 -0.31 9.52
N VAL A 80 25.02 -1.21 8.60
CA VAL A 80 26.21 -2.06 8.73
C VAL A 80 27.09 -1.95 7.48
N ALA A 81 28.35 -2.32 7.61
CA ALA A 81 29.28 -2.38 6.49
C ALA A 81 30.15 -3.65 6.50
N GLY A 82 30.45 -4.15 5.30
CA GLY A 82 31.34 -5.28 5.06
C GLY A 82 30.95 -6.52 5.89
N PRO A 83 31.85 -7.05 6.73
CA PRO A 83 31.61 -8.28 7.47
C PRO A 83 30.58 -8.15 8.61
N GLU A 84 30.22 -6.94 9.03
CA GLU A 84 29.24 -6.72 10.11
C GLU A 84 27.85 -7.28 9.77
N LEU A 85 27.56 -7.48 8.48
CA LEU A 85 26.33 -8.11 8.02
C LEU A 85 26.17 -9.55 8.55
N PHE A 86 27.28 -10.29 8.73
CA PHE A 86 27.24 -11.67 9.23
C PHE A 86 26.96 -11.75 10.74
N ASP A 87 27.37 -10.73 11.49
CA ASP A 87 27.04 -10.64 12.92
C ASP A 87 25.53 -10.42 13.12
N TRP A 88 24.88 -9.76 12.16
CA TRP A 88 23.43 -9.56 12.17
C TRP A 88 22.64 -10.83 11.86
N THR A 89 23.14 -11.68 10.98
CA THR A 89 22.50 -12.97 10.69
C THR A 89 22.73 -13.99 11.80
N ALA A 90 23.76 -13.83 12.63
CA ALA A 90 24.08 -14.75 13.72
C ALA A 90 22.90 -14.87 14.72
N GLY A 91 22.35 -16.08 14.84
CA GLY A 91 21.27 -16.40 15.78
C GLY A 91 19.87 -15.95 15.35
N ARG A 92 19.70 -15.47 14.11
CA ARG A 92 18.41 -15.12 13.51
C ARG A 92 18.08 -16.05 12.35
N ASP A 93 16.80 -16.28 12.08
CA ASP A 93 16.40 -17.14 10.95
C ASP A 93 16.62 -16.43 9.61
N LEU A 94 16.22 -15.16 9.52
CA LEU A 94 16.37 -14.29 8.35
C LEU A 94 16.55 -12.85 8.81
N VAL A 95 17.30 -12.07 8.04
CA VAL A 95 17.31 -10.61 8.14
C VAL A 95 16.90 -10.00 6.81
N TYR A 96 16.15 -8.91 6.88
CA TYR A 96 15.79 -8.11 5.71
C TYR A 96 16.86 -7.06 5.49
N VAL A 97 17.46 -7.04 4.30
CA VAL A 97 18.58 -6.18 3.97
C VAL A 97 18.17 -5.23 2.85
N VAL A 98 18.54 -3.97 2.97
CA VAL A 98 18.46 -2.97 1.89
C VAL A 98 19.86 -2.45 1.62
N ALA A 99 20.30 -2.57 0.39
CA ALA A 99 21.63 -2.15 -0.04
C ALA A 99 21.57 -1.52 -1.44
N ASP A 100 22.70 -1.03 -1.91
CA ASP A 100 22.82 -0.50 -3.26
C ASP A 100 22.88 -1.63 -4.29
N ALA A 101 21.92 -1.67 -5.21
CA ALA A 101 21.82 -2.65 -6.29
C ALA A 101 23.07 -2.68 -7.19
N TYR A 102 23.83 -1.59 -7.24
CA TYR A 102 25.11 -1.52 -7.96
C TYR A 102 26.12 -2.55 -7.45
N GLU A 103 26.01 -2.96 -6.18
CA GLU A 103 26.94 -3.85 -5.49
C GLU A 103 26.43 -5.31 -5.41
N LEU A 104 25.24 -5.61 -5.92
CA LEU A 104 24.58 -6.91 -5.75
C LEU A 104 24.74 -7.81 -7.00
N PRO A 105 25.66 -8.80 -7.03
CA PRO A 105 26.04 -9.52 -8.24
C PRO A 105 24.97 -10.44 -8.85
N TRP A 106 23.83 -10.63 -8.18
CA TRP A 106 22.72 -11.48 -8.67
C TRP A 106 21.60 -10.68 -9.36
N VAL A 107 21.64 -9.33 -9.34
CA VAL A 107 20.66 -8.47 -10.03
C VAL A 107 21.30 -7.78 -11.24
N PRO A 108 20.53 -7.45 -12.29
CA PRO A 108 21.06 -6.85 -13.52
C PRO A 108 21.61 -5.42 -13.34
N TYR A 109 21.35 -4.78 -12.18
CA TYR A 109 21.86 -3.45 -11.85
C TYR A 109 23.34 -3.45 -11.42
N PHE A 110 23.91 -4.63 -11.13
CA PHE A 110 25.29 -4.78 -10.70
C PHE A 110 26.26 -4.08 -11.66
N GLY A 111 27.05 -3.13 -11.14
CA GLY A 111 27.99 -2.33 -11.93
C GLY A 111 27.36 -1.37 -12.95
N ASN A 112 26.03 -1.20 -12.95
CA ASN A 112 25.30 -0.45 -13.97
C ASN A 112 24.48 0.71 -13.41
N GLN A 113 23.75 0.52 -12.31
CA GLN A 113 22.87 1.56 -11.75
C GLN A 113 22.81 1.49 -10.23
N HIS A 114 23.00 2.66 -9.60
CA HIS A 114 22.76 2.84 -8.17
C HIS A 114 21.26 2.96 -7.88
N MET A 115 20.76 2.11 -6.98
CA MET A 115 19.40 2.21 -6.43
C MET A 115 19.27 1.39 -5.15
N GLU A 116 18.35 1.76 -4.27
CA GLU A 116 17.99 0.92 -3.13
C GLU A 116 17.37 -0.39 -3.63
N HIS A 117 17.82 -1.52 -3.09
CA HIS A 117 17.29 -2.83 -3.43
C HIS A 117 17.26 -3.71 -2.18
N SER A 118 16.14 -4.40 -1.96
CA SER A 118 16.00 -5.27 -0.81
C SER A 118 16.21 -6.73 -1.14
N PHE A 119 16.57 -7.53 -0.15
CA PHE A 119 16.61 -8.99 -0.20
C PHE A 119 16.55 -9.57 1.21
N LEU A 120 16.27 -10.87 1.32
CA LEU A 120 16.39 -11.61 2.58
C LEU A 120 17.73 -12.33 2.62
N LEU A 121 18.36 -12.33 3.79
CA LEU A 121 19.61 -13.02 4.02
C LEU A 121 19.46 -14.02 5.17
N ALA A 122 19.78 -15.29 4.89
CA ALA A 122 19.86 -16.34 5.89
C ALA A 122 21.28 -16.46 6.49
N PRO A 123 21.44 -17.06 7.69
CA PRO A 123 22.74 -17.24 8.37
C PRO A 123 23.79 -17.98 7.57
N ASP A 124 23.36 -18.82 6.64
CA ASP A 124 24.25 -19.60 5.82
C ASP A 124 24.69 -18.83 4.55
N CYS A 125 24.52 -17.52 4.49
CA CYS A 125 24.82 -16.70 3.31
C CYS A 125 23.93 -17.03 2.09
N THR A 126 22.75 -17.60 2.33
CA THR A 126 21.71 -17.73 1.31
C THR A 126 20.94 -16.42 1.18
N VAL A 127 20.98 -15.84 -0.02
CA VAL A 127 20.13 -14.71 -0.42
C VAL A 127 18.84 -15.24 -1.02
N ILE A 128 17.71 -14.68 -0.60
CA ILE A 128 16.40 -14.87 -1.23
C ILE A 128 15.94 -13.50 -1.73
N ASP A 129 15.61 -13.43 -3.00
CA ASP A 129 15.15 -12.19 -3.64
C ASP A 129 13.96 -12.51 -4.54
N ALA A 130 12.80 -11.92 -4.25
CA ALA A 130 11.60 -12.06 -5.04
C ALA A 130 11.42 -10.96 -6.08
N TYR A 131 12.38 -10.04 -6.24
CA TYR A 131 12.23 -8.97 -7.20
C TYR A 131 12.18 -9.47 -8.65
N ALA A 132 11.15 -9.05 -9.38
CA ALA A 132 10.96 -9.36 -10.79
C ALA A 132 10.88 -8.06 -11.61
N ASN A 133 11.76 -7.91 -12.60
CA ASN A 133 11.72 -6.79 -13.53
C ASN A 133 12.51 -7.05 -14.82
N GLU A 134 12.04 -6.49 -15.93
CA GLU A 134 12.78 -6.47 -17.20
C GLU A 134 13.49 -5.12 -17.33
N THR A 135 14.81 -5.16 -17.49
CA THR A 135 15.64 -3.94 -17.57
C THR A 135 16.47 -3.93 -18.85
N GLN A 136 17.09 -2.80 -19.16
CA GLN A 136 18.00 -2.71 -20.29
C GLN A 136 19.32 -3.49 -20.10
N TRP A 137 19.62 -3.93 -18.88
CA TRP A 137 20.83 -4.71 -18.54
C TRP A 137 20.56 -6.21 -18.39
N GLY A 138 19.30 -6.62 -18.49
CA GLY A 138 18.85 -8.00 -18.31
C GLY A 138 17.65 -8.10 -17.38
N THR A 139 17.22 -9.33 -17.16
CA THR A 139 16.08 -9.66 -16.32
C THR A 139 16.53 -9.80 -14.86
N ALA A 140 15.86 -9.08 -13.96
CA ALA A 140 15.86 -9.41 -12.54
C ALA A 140 14.81 -10.51 -12.33
N ALA A 141 15.27 -11.70 -11.94
CA ALA A 141 14.41 -12.87 -11.78
C ALA A 141 14.35 -13.28 -10.30
N PRO A 142 13.16 -13.57 -9.76
CA PRO A 142 13.02 -14.14 -8.43
C PRO A 142 13.89 -15.39 -8.26
N GLY A 143 14.54 -15.56 -7.11
CA GLY A 143 15.46 -16.65 -6.94
C GLY A 143 16.09 -16.76 -5.55
N THR A 144 17.00 -17.72 -5.45
CA THR A 144 17.77 -18.01 -4.25
C THR A 144 19.21 -18.30 -4.63
N TRP A 145 20.15 -17.61 -3.99
CA TRP A 145 21.59 -17.71 -4.31
C TRP A 145 22.37 -17.99 -3.05
N LYS A 146 23.23 -19.01 -3.13
CA LYS A 146 24.26 -19.25 -2.11
C LYS A 146 25.48 -18.42 -2.46
N LEU A 147 25.81 -17.44 -1.63
CA LEU A 147 26.93 -16.54 -1.86
C LEU A 147 28.08 -16.81 -0.89
N CYS A 148 29.28 -16.36 -1.23
CA CYS A 148 30.40 -16.34 -0.32
C CYS A 148 30.52 -14.99 0.40
N ASP A 149 31.30 -14.96 1.49
CA ASP A 149 31.48 -13.77 2.33
C ASP A 149 31.96 -12.55 1.53
N GLN A 150 32.81 -12.77 0.52
CA GLN A 150 33.31 -11.70 -0.33
C GLN A 150 32.19 -11.04 -1.16
N GLN A 151 31.20 -11.82 -1.62
CA GLN A 151 30.06 -11.32 -2.40
C GLN A 151 29.03 -10.60 -1.53
N LEU A 152 29.08 -10.79 -0.22
CA LEU A 152 28.20 -10.17 0.78
C LEU A 152 28.91 -9.05 1.58
N CYS A 153 30.16 -8.74 1.24
CA CYS A 153 30.92 -7.65 1.86
C CYS A 153 30.50 -6.30 1.25
N LEU A 154 29.28 -5.86 1.57
CA LEU A 154 28.67 -4.67 1.00
C LEU A 154 29.27 -3.39 1.62
N PRO A 155 29.52 -2.32 0.85
CA PRO A 155 30.06 -1.07 1.40
C PRO A 155 29.18 -0.47 2.50
N GLN A 156 27.87 -0.60 2.36
CA GLN A 156 26.87 -0.16 3.32
C GLN A 156 25.54 -0.89 3.07
N ALA A 157 24.86 -1.29 4.13
CA ALA A 157 23.51 -1.84 4.08
C ALA A 157 22.68 -1.40 5.30
N GLU A 158 21.38 -1.20 5.11
CA GLU A 158 20.41 -1.14 6.20
C GLU A 158 19.86 -2.54 6.44
N VAL A 159 19.91 -3.00 7.68
CA VAL A 159 19.47 -4.35 8.07
C VAL A 159 18.36 -4.23 9.09
N PHE A 160 17.33 -5.06 8.92
CA PHE A 160 16.15 -5.12 9.76
C PHE A 160 15.89 -6.56 10.19
N HIS A 161 15.55 -6.74 11.46
CA HIS A 161 14.97 -7.99 11.95
C HIS A 161 13.47 -7.77 12.16
N PHE A 162 12.67 -8.47 11.37
CA PHE A 162 11.22 -8.45 11.47
C PHE A 162 10.70 -9.63 12.28
N GLU A 163 9.72 -9.35 13.13
CA GLU A 163 8.92 -10.38 13.79
C GLU A 163 7.44 -10.20 13.48
N PRO A 164 6.67 -11.29 13.34
CA PRO A 164 5.23 -11.19 13.23
C PRO A 164 4.63 -10.63 14.53
N THR A 165 3.62 -9.78 14.40
CA THR A 165 2.82 -9.34 15.54
C THR A 165 2.03 -10.49 16.15
N THR A 166 1.82 -10.46 17.47
CA THR A 166 1.02 -11.44 18.20
C THR A 166 -0.48 -11.34 17.90
N LEU A 167 -0.92 -10.22 17.30
CA LEU A 167 -2.31 -9.99 16.89
C LEU A 167 -2.69 -10.71 15.58
N GLY A 168 -1.71 -11.28 14.87
CA GLY A 168 -1.90 -11.89 13.55
C GLY A 168 -1.94 -10.87 12.41
N LEU A 169 -2.20 -11.36 11.19
CA LEU A 169 -2.30 -10.55 9.98
C LEU A 169 -3.41 -9.48 10.12
N PRO A 170 -3.14 -8.20 9.82
CA PRO A 170 -4.15 -7.15 9.87
C PRO A 170 -5.35 -7.45 8.97
N ARG A 171 -6.55 -7.16 9.47
CA ARG A 171 -7.80 -7.23 8.68
C ARG A 171 -8.12 -5.85 8.14
N LEU A 172 -7.81 -5.64 6.86
CA LEU A 172 -7.91 -4.34 6.21
C LEU A 172 -9.14 -4.28 5.30
N THR A 173 -9.62 -3.07 5.07
CA THR A 173 -10.62 -2.77 4.04
C THR A 173 -9.96 -1.98 2.93
N PRO A 174 -10.36 -2.17 1.67
CA PRO A 174 -9.80 -1.40 0.58
C PRO A 174 -10.11 0.08 0.79
N SER A 175 -9.10 0.93 0.65
CA SER A 175 -9.25 2.39 0.69
C SER A 175 -8.50 3.05 -0.46
N LEU A 176 -8.99 4.22 -0.85
CA LEU A 176 -8.41 5.06 -1.88
C LEU A 176 -8.08 6.42 -1.28
N ASP A 177 -6.87 6.90 -1.55
CA ASP A 177 -6.43 8.26 -1.29
C ASP A 177 -5.82 8.80 -2.59
N ASP A 178 -6.51 9.77 -3.21
CA ASP A 178 -6.18 10.22 -4.56
C ASP A 178 -5.29 11.46 -4.63
N GLY A 179 -4.89 12.01 -3.48
CA GLY A 179 -3.88 13.07 -3.36
C GLY A 179 -4.07 14.25 -4.34
N ASN A 180 -2.99 14.99 -4.59
CA ASN A 180 -2.99 16.14 -5.50
C ASN A 180 -2.44 15.75 -6.88
N VAL A 181 -3.30 15.26 -7.77
CA VAL A 181 -2.95 14.90 -9.16
C VAL A 181 -2.51 16.11 -9.98
N ASP A 182 -3.24 17.23 -9.90
CA ASP A 182 -2.96 18.42 -10.72
C ASP A 182 -1.57 18.98 -10.46
N GLY A 183 -1.16 19.05 -9.18
CA GLY A 183 0.18 19.50 -8.79
C GLY A 183 1.29 18.60 -9.32
N TYR A 184 1.06 17.27 -9.32
CA TYR A 184 1.99 16.29 -9.86
C TYR A 184 2.15 16.47 -11.38
N ILE A 185 1.04 16.46 -12.12
CA ILE A 185 1.04 16.60 -13.58
C ILE A 185 1.70 17.92 -14.01
N ALA A 186 1.32 19.03 -13.38
CA ALA A 186 1.84 20.34 -13.73
C ALA A 186 3.35 20.49 -13.45
N ALA A 187 3.93 19.70 -12.56
CA ALA A 187 5.38 19.67 -12.36
C ALA A 187 6.11 19.03 -13.56
N TYR A 188 5.56 17.95 -14.11
CA TYR A 188 6.11 17.27 -15.29
C TYR A 188 5.93 18.09 -16.58
N GLU A 189 4.83 18.83 -16.71
CA GLU A 189 4.62 19.71 -17.87
C GLU A 189 5.59 20.90 -17.90
N ARG A 190 5.91 21.45 -16.72
CA ARG A 190 6.77 22.64 -16.61
C ARG A 190 8.26 22.35 -16.70
N ASP A 191 8.66 21.08 -16.62
CA ASP A 191 10.08 20.74 -16.64
C ASP A 191 10.69 20.98 -18.03
N PRO A 192 11.73 21.84 -18.13
CA PRO A 192 12.36 22.15 -19.41
C PRO A 192 13.21 20.98 -19.95
N ASN A 193 13.63 20.04 -19.09
CA ASN A 193 14.46 18.91 -19.48
C ASN A 193 13.59 17.70 -19.84
N ARG A 194 13.14 17.65 -21.09
CA ARG A 194 12.25 16.58 -21.56
C ARG A 194 12.86 15.18 -21.45
N SER A 195 14.18 15.03 -21.65
CA SER A 195 14.86 13.75 -21.47
C SER A 195 14.75 13.25 -20.03
N ARG A 196 15.04 14.11 -19.05
CA ARG A 196 14.89 13.80 -17.62
C ARG A 196 13.43 13.52 -17.25
N THR A 197 12.51 14.29 -17.82
CA THR A 197 11.07 14.10 -17.60
C THR A 197 10.61 12.71 -18.02
N VAL A 198 10.89 12.31 -19.26
CA VAL A 198 10.42 11.02 -19.78
C VAL A 198 11.13 9.85 -19.11
N GLU A 199 12.41 10.02 -18.76
CA GLU A 199 13.14 9.05 -17.92
C GLU A 199 12.44 8.84 -16.58
N ARG A 200 12.12 9.92 -15.84
CA ARG A 200 11.43 9.78 -14.56
C ARG A 200 10.03 9.21 -14.74
N LEU A 201 9.25 9.70 -15.70
CA LEU A 201 7.91 9.18 -16.00
C LEU A 201 7.91 7.68 -16.27
N THR A 202 8.95 7.13 -16.87
CA THR A 202 9.08 5.68 -17.09
C THR A 202 9.03 4.92 -15.75
N LEU A 203 9.82 5.35 -14.76
CA LEU A 203 9.80 4.76 -13.41
C LEU A 203 8.46 4.99 -12.71
N GLU A 204 7.93 6.21 -12.79
CA GLU A 204 6.68 6.56 -12.12
C GLU A 204 5.50 5.75 -12.65
N THR A 205 5.34 5.64 -13.98
CA THR A 205 4.26 4.85 -14.57
C THR A 205 4.38 3.37 -14.22
N TRP A 206 5.60 2.86 -14.06
CA TRP A 206 5.85 1.49 -13.62
C TRP A 206 5.42 1.27 -12.16
N LEU A 207 5.79 2.17 -11.24
CA LEU A 207 5.37 2.15 -9.83
C LEU A 207 3.84 2.29 -9.69
N LEU A 208 3.25 3.22 -10.44
CA LEU A 208 1.81 3.48 -10.43
C LEU A 208 1.04 2.27 -10.94
N THR A 209 1.47 1.66 -12.04
CA THR A 209 0.83 0.45 -12.60
C THR A 209 0.86 -0.70 -11.60
N ARG A 210 2.01 -0.94 -10.94
CA ARG A 210 2.17 -2.00 -9.95
C ARG A 210 1.26 -1.81 -8.74
N SER A 211 1.27 -0.63 -8.12
CA SER A 211 0.40 -0.32 -6.98
C SER A 211 -1.09 -0.53 -7.28
N ARG A 212 -1.54 -0.21 -8.50
CA ARG A 212 -2.95 -0.39 -8.92
C ARG A 212 -3.30 -1.84 -9.17
N LYS A 213 -2.39 -2.60 -9.77
CA LYS A 213 -2.58 -4.05 -9.91
C LYS A 213 -2.57 -4.76 -8.56
N LEU A 214 -1.71 -4.35 -7.64
CA LEU A 214 -1.67 -4.86 -6.27
C LEU A 214 -2.98 -4.56 -5.53
N HIS A 215 -3.48 -3.32 -5.65
CA HIS A 215 -4.77 -2.95 -5.08
C HIS A 215 -5.94 -3.74 -5.68
N ALA A 216 -5.94 -3.95 -7.00
CA ALA A 216 -6.95 -4.77 -7.67
C ALA A 216 -6.91 -6.23 -7.19
N ALA A 217 -5.71 -6.81 -7.03
CA ALA A 217 -5.53 -8.15 -6.49
C ALA A 217 -6.07 -8.27 -5.05
N PHE A 218 -5.79 -7.28 -4.21
CA PHE A 218 -6.39 -7.19 -2.88
C PHE A 218 -7.93 -7.13 -2.94
N GLN A 219 -8.52 -6.25 -3.77
CA GLN A 219 -9.98 -6.18 -3.90
C GLN A 219 -10.58 -7.50 -4.41
N GLN A 220 -9.87 -8.22 -5.28
CA GLN A 220 -10.32 -9.51 -5.82
C GLN A 220 -10.41 -10.59 -4.74
N VAL A 221 -9.38 -10.72 -3.89
CA VAL A 221 -9.44 -11.68 -2.75
C VAL A 221 -10.50 -11.28 -1.72
N HIS A 222 -10.89 -10.01 -1.71
CA HIS A 222 -12.00 -9.47 -0.92
C HIS A 222 -13.35 -9.46 -1.65
N GLY A 223 -13.47 -10.18 -2.77
CA GLY A 223 -14.75 -10.50 -3.42
C GLY A 223 -15.14 -9.59 -4.58
N ARG A 224 -14.28 -8.68 -5.02
CA ARG A 224 -14.53 -7.89 -6.22
C ARG A 224 -14.24 -8.70 -7.49
N PRO A 225 -15.13 -8.69 -8.51
CA PRO A 225 -14.84 -9.32 -9.79
C PRO A 225 -13.62 -8.71 -10.49
N ALA A 226 -12.76 -9.55 -11.06
CA ALA A 226 -11.56 -9.10 -11.77
C ALA A 226 -11.90 -8.25 -13.02
N ASP A 227 -13.01 -8.57 -13.69
CA ASP A 227 -13.42 -7.90 -14.93
C ASP A 227 -13.74 -6.42 -14.75
N ASP A 228 -14.17 -6.01 -13.54
CA ASP A 228 -14.56 -4.63 -13.22
C ASP A 228 -13.41 -3.62 -13.42
N MET A 229 -12.17 -4.08 -13.26
CA MET A 229 -10.97 -3.22 -13.29
C MET A 229 -10.07 -3.54 -14.50
N ALA A 230 -10.38 -4.60 -15.25
CA ALA A 230 -9.46 -5.17 -16.23
C ALA A 230 -9.10 -4.19 -17.37
N GLU A 231 -10.06 -3.40 -17.85
CA GLU A 231 -9.80 -2.40 -18.90
C GLU A 231 -8.89 -1.28 -18.41
N HIS A 232 -9.14 -0.78 -17.20
CA HIS A 232 -8.34 0.28 -16.58
C HIS A 232 -6.90 -0.17 -16.35
N LEU A 233 -6.71 -1.39 -15.84
CA LEU A 233 -5.38 -1.97 -15.63
C LEU A 233 -4.62 -2.20 -16.95
N ARG A 234 -5.31 -2.59 -18.03
CA ARG A 234 -4.70 -2.63 -19.37
C ARG A 234 -4.29 -1.24 -19.87
N GLY A 235 -5.06 -0.21 -19.52
CA GLY A 235 -4.70 1.18 -19.78
C GLY A 235 -3.38 1.58 -19.12
N TRP A 236 -3.19 1.20 -17.85
CA TRP A 236 -1.94 1.40 -17.10
C TRP A 236 -0.76 0.64 -17.69
N ASP A 237 -0.94 -0.64 -18.05
CA ASP A 237 0.09 -1.42 -18.74
C ASP A 237 0.54 -0.77 -20.04
N SER A 238 -0.42 -0.35 -20.86
CA SER A 238 -0.14 0.33 -22.12
C SER A 238 0.63 1.63 -21.90
N LEU A 239 0.26 2.43 -20.89
CA LEU A 239 0.98 3.66 -20.56
C LEU A 239 2.43 3.37 -20.09
N SER A 240 2.64 2.36 -19.26
CA SER A 240 3.99 1.98 -18.79
C SER A 240 4.90 1.57 -19.95
N GLU A 241 4.41 0.74 -20.87
CA GLU A 241 5.14 0.34 -22.08
C GLU A 241 5.44 1.54 -22.98
N GLN A 242 4.45 2.41 -23.16
CA GLN A 242 4.54 3.62 -23.96
C GLN A 242 5.54 4.64 -23.40
N ALA A 243 5.57 4.82 -22.08
CA ALA A 243 6.53 5.69 -21.40
C ALA A 243 7.97 5.20 -21.63
N TYR A 244 8.21 3.89 -21.50
CA TYR A 244 9.52 3.30 -21.81
C TYR A 244 9.92 3.50 -23.28
N LEU A 245 9.02 3.28 -24.22
CA LEU A 245 9.28 3.53 -25.65
C LEU A 245 9.56 5.01 -25.92
N ALA A 246 8.82 5.93 -25.29
CA ALA A 246 9.07 7.36 -25.36
C ALA A 246 10.47 7.71 -24.85
N TYR A 247 10.88 7.18 -23.69
CA TYR A 247 12.22 7.37 -23.13
C TYR A 247 13.31 6.93 -24.11
N ARG A 248 13.19 5.71 -24.67
CA ARG A 248 14.16 5.19 -25.65
C ARG A 248 14.23 6.04 -26.92
N ARG A 249 13.14 6.68 -27.33
CA ARG A 249 13.12 7.61 -28.46
C ARG A 249 13.82 8.92 -28.13
N VAL A 250 13.51 9.51 -26.98
CA VAL A 250 14.10 10.78 -26.54
C VAL A 250 15.59 10.66 -26.30
N LEU A 251 16.06 9.56 -25.70
CA LEU A 251 17.49 9.24 -25.59
C LEU A 251 18.22 9.19 -26.93
N ARG A 252 17.51 8.86 -28.02
CA ARG A 252 18.06 8.83 -29.38
C ARG A 252 17.91 10.17 -30.11
N GLY A 253 17.59 11.25 -29.39
CA GLY A 253 17.44 12.59 -29.94
C GLY A 253 16.16 12.80 -30.77
N ARG A 254 15.11 11.97 -30.55
CA ARG A 254 13.80 12.17 -31.18
C ARG A 254 12.85 12.90 -30.23
N ASP A 255 11.82 13.51 -30.78
CA ASP A 255 10.80 14.22 -29.99
C ASP A 255 10.00 13.28 -29.08
N GLU A 256 9.65 13.81 -27.91
CA GLU A 256 8.71 13.22 -26.96
C GLU A 256 7.30 13.18 -27.55
N PRO A 257 6.55 12.07 -27.37
CA PRO A 257 5.14 12.03 -27.72
C PRO A 257 4.31 13.03 -26.88
N PRO A 258 3.56 13.96 -27.49
CA PRO A 258 2.89 15.05 -26.75
C PRO A 258 1.72 14.58 -25.88
N TRP A 259 1.24 13.35 -26.05
CA TRP A 259 0.11 12.78 -25.32
C TRP A 259 0.49 12.08 -24.02
N LEU A 260 1.79 11.89 -23.73
CA LEU A 260 2.23 11.05 -22.62
C LEU A 260 1.70 11.53 -21.25
N VAL A 261 1.88 12.81 -20.97
CA VAL A 261 1.47 13.42 -19.70
C VAL A 261 -0.06 13.51 -19.60
N GLY A 262 -0.73 13.88 -20.69
CA GLY A 262 -2.20 13.91 -20.74
C GLY A 262 -2.82 12.53 -20.48
N ARG A 263 -2.24 11.47 -21.04
CA ARG A 263 -2.71 10.09 -20.82
C ARG A 263 -2.53 9.64 -19.38
N LEU A 264 -1.43 10.03 -18.73
CA LEU A 264 -1.22 9.79 -17.31
C LEU A 264 -2.29 10.49 -16.46
N ALA A 265 -2.59 11.75 -16.76
CA ALA A 265 -3.64 12.50 -16.07
C ALA A 265 -5.03 11.85 -16.20
N GLU A 266 -5.38 11.39 -17.41
CA GLU A 266 -6.64 10.66 -17.66
C GLU A 266 -6.77 9.39 -16.81
N LEU A 267 -5.71 8.58 -16.74
CA LEU A 267 -5.74 7.33 -15.96
C LEU A 267 -5.80 7.59 -14.46
N LEU A 268 -5.04 8.58 -13.96
CA LEU A 268 -5.12 8.99 -12.55
C LEU A 268 -6.52 9.49 -12.17
N ALA A 269 -7.14 10.32 -13.03
CA ALA A 269 -8.49 10.81 -12.78
C ALA A 269 -9.54 9.68 -12.76
N ALA A 270 -9.34 8.64 -13.58
CA ALA A 270 -10.23 7.48 -13.63
C ALA A 270 -10.08 6.53 -12.42
N ASP A 271 -8.95 6.56 -11.68
CA ASP A 271 -8.72 5.70 -10.51
C ASP A 271 -9.87 5.79 -9.50
N ARG A 272 -10.41 7.00 -9.24
CA ARG A 272 -11.51 7.19 -8.28
C ARG A 272 -12.77 6.44 -8.68
N ALA A 273 -13.17 6.52 -9.95
CA ALA A 273 -14.37 5.85 -10.44
C ALA A 273 -14.17 4.32 -10.51
N VAL A 274 -12.98 3.88 -10.94
CA VAL A 274 -12.68 2.46 -11.13
C VAL A 274 -12.47 1.75 -9.79
N PHE A 275 -11.70 2.33 -8.87
CA PHE A 275 -11.35 1.68 -7.60
C PHE A 275 -12.28 2.03 -6.45
N ALA A 276 -13.29 2.89 -6.66
CA ALA A 276 -14.36 3.08 -5.70
C ALA A 276 -14.86 1.72 -5.23
N VAL A 277 -14.82 1.51 -3.91
CA VAL A 277 -15.44 0.36 -3.29
C VAL A 277 -16.93 0.50 -3.57
N PRO A 278 -17.59 -0.46 -4.23
CA PRO A 278 -19.04 -0.42 -4.35
C PRO A 278 -19.56 -0.35 -2.93
N THR A 279 -20.24 0.75 -2.57
CA THR A 279 -21.01 0.83 -1.33
C THR A 279 -21.88 -0.41 -1.36
N ARG A 280 -21.56 -1.38 -0.50
CA ARG A 280 -22.13 -2.73 -0.52
C ARG A 280 -23.61 -2.53 -0.69
N ALA A 281 -24.13 -2.86 -1.89
CA ALA A 281 -25.41 -2.36 -2.35
C ALA A 281 -26.35 -2.34 -1.17
N ALA A 282 -26.65 -1.14 -0.67
CA ALA A 282 -27.72 -0.95 0.28
C ALA A 282 -28.85 -1.75 -0.35
N ASN A 283 -29.24 -2.86 0.29
CA ASN A 283 -30.53 -3.45 -0.01
C ASN A 283 -31.46 -2.26 0.02
N ALA A 284 -31.96 -1.89 -1.15
CA ALA A 284 -32.64 -0.63 -1.38
C ALA A 284 -33.88 -0.60 -0.48
N TYR A 285 -33.67 -0.18 0.75
CA TYR A 285 -34.67 0.30 1.67
C TYR A 285 -34.66 1.80 1.46
N SER A 286 -35.36 2.22 0.42
CA SER A 286 -35.80 3.60 0.22
C SER A 286 -36.94 3.88 1.20
N GLY A 287 -36.61 3.90 2.48
CA GLY A 287 -37.49 4.25 3.58
C GLY A 287 -36.68 4.52 4.85
N PRO A 288 -37.16 5.38 5.77
CA PRO A 288 -36.43 5.68 6.99
C PRO A 288 -36.18 4.41 7.81
N LEU A 289 -34.90 4.13 8.10
CA LEU A 289 -34.53 3.06 9.02
C LEU A 289 -35.11 3.39 10.40
N THR A 290 -36.06 2.60 10.87
CA THR A 290 -36.71 2.79 12.17
C THR A 290 -36.49 1.58 13.07
N GLY A 291 -36.53 1.81 14.39
CA GLY A 291 -36.46 0.76 15.40
C GLY A 291 -35.17 -0.08 15.31
N ASP A 292 -35.33 -1.41 15.27
CA ASP A 292 -34.23 -2.38 15.30
C ASP A 292 -33.35 -2.37 14.06
N ALA A 293 -33.86 -1.92 12.91
CA ALA A 293 -33.08 -1.82 11.68
C ALA A 293 -32.01 -0.73 11.80
N LEU A 294 -32.39 0.44 12.33
CA LEU A 294 -31.44 1.52 12.64
C LEU A 294 -30.43 1.05 13.70
N ARG A 295 -30.91 0.39 14.75
CA ARG A 295 -30.07 -0.11 15.84
C ARG A 295 -28.98 -1.07 15.37
N ARG A 296 -29.31 -1.99 14.46
CA ARG A 296 -28.34 -2.90 13.83
C ARG A 296 -27.39 -2.17 12.90
N ALA A 297 -27.86 -1.21 12.11
CA ALA A 297 -27.00 -0.45 11.21
C ALA A 297 -25.95 0.37 11.99
N VAL A 298 -26.38 1.08 13.03
CA VAL A 298 -25.48 1.83 13.94
C VAL A 298 -24.49 0.89 14.64
N ALA A 299 -24.95 -0.27 15.11
CA ALA A 299 -24.07 -1.27 15.74
C ALA A 299 -23.04 -1.84 14.76
N ALA A 300 -23.40 -2.07 13.50
CA ALA A 300 -22.50 -2.57 12.46
C ALA A 300 -21.38 -1.55 12.16
N ILE A 301 -21.73 -0.26 12.03
CA ILE A 301 -20.77 0.83 11.81
C ILE A 301 -19.83 0.96 13.02
N ALA A 302 -20.38 1.05 14.23
CA ALA A 302 -19.58 1.13 15.45
C ALA A 302 -18.71 -0.12 15.67
N SER A 303 -19.21 -1.31 15.33
CA SER A 303 -18.46 -2.58 15.36
C SER A 303 -17.25 -2.54 14.44
N ALA A 304 -17.42 -2.04 13.21
CA ALA A 304 -16.35 -1.91 12.23
C ALA A 304 -15.25 -0.94 12.70
N VAL A 305 -15.61 0.20 13.27
CA VAL A 305 -14.66 1.21 13.74
C VAL A 305 -13.95 0.79 15.03
N LEU A 306 -14.68 0.21 15.99
CA LEU A 306 -14.16 -0.12 17.32
C LEU A 306 -13.50 -1.50 17.38
N GLY A 307 -13.69 -2.34 16.36
CA GLY A 307 -13.12 -3.69 16.27
C GLY A 307 -13.71 -4.64 17.32
N VAL A 308 -15.01 -4.51 17.62
CA VAL A 308 -15.74 -5.35 18.58
C VAL A 308 -16.98 -5.93 17.92
N THR A 309 -17.49 -7.06 18.42
CA THR A 309 -18.65 -7.70 17.79
C THR A 309 -19.94 -6.90 17.97
N GLU A 310 -20.76 -6.85 16.91
CA GLU A 310 -22.10 -6.22 16.93
C GLU A 310 -22.96 -6.72 18.10
N ALA A 311 -22.92 -8.03 18.39
CA ALA A 311 -23.68 -8.63 19.48
C ALA A 311 -23.36 -8.01 20.86
N ARG A 312 -22.11 -7.63 21.11
CA ARG A 312 -21.72 -6.97 22.36
C ARG A 312 -22.22 -5.54 22.41
N LEU A 313 -22.16 -4.81 21.29
CA LEU A 313 -22.66 -3.44 21.20
C LEU A 313 -24.18 -3.37 21.34
N LEU A 314 -24.92 -4.28 20.68
CA LEU A 314 -26.37 -4.42 20.83
C LEU A 314 -26.78 -4.84 22.24
N GLY A 315 -25.88 -5.49 22.98
CA GLY A 315 -26.01 -5.81 24.41
C GLY A 315 -25.82 -4.63 25.37
N GLY A 316 -25.59 -3.41 24.86
CA GLY A 316 -25.48 -2.20 25.68
C GLY A 316 -24.08 -1.84 26.16
N LEU A 317 -23.04 -2.43 25.55
CA LEU A 317 -21.65 -2.12 25.84
C LEU A 317 -21.35 -0.63 25.62
N GLU A 318 -20.78 0.03 26.63
CA GLU A 318 -20.30 1.41 26.51
C GLU A 318 -19.01 1.46 25.72
N PHE A 319 -18.93 2.37 24.74
CA PHE A 319 -17.75 2.55 23.92
C PHE A 319 -16.53 2.95 24.76
N THR A 320 -16.72 3.78 25.79
CA THR A 320 -15.66 4.24 26.73
C THR A 320 -14.95 3.11 27.47
N THR A 321 -15.56 1.93 27.56
CA THR A 321 -14.95 0.74 28.18
C THR A 321 -14.01 -0.01 27.23
N LEU A 322 -13.94 0.38 25.95
CA LEU A 322 -13.13 -0.26 24.94
C LEU A 322 -11.75 0.38 24.85
N PRO A 323 -10.65 -0.41 24.84
CA PRO A 323 -9.29 0.12 24.73
C PRO A 323 -9.03 0.94 23.47
N ARG A 324 -9.83 0.75 22.41
CA ARG A 324 -9.69 1.45 21.12
C ARG A 324 -10.60 2.69 21.00
N PHE A 325 -11.44 2.97 21.99
CA PHE A 325 -12.32 4.14 21.93
C PHE A 325 -11.55 5.43 22.21
N SER A 326 -11.65 6.38 21.30
CA SER A 326 -11.07 7.72 21.39
C SER A 326 -11.98 8.73 20.67
N SER A 327 -11.77 10.02 20.90
CA SER A 327 -12.50 11.08 20.17
C SER A 327 -12.37 10.96 18.66
N PHE A 328 -11.21 10.54 18.15
CA PHE A 328 -10.99 10.28 16.72
C PHE A 328 -11.87 9.15 16.18
N ARG A 329 -11.97 8.03 16.92
CA ARG A 329 -12.84 6.92 16.51
C ARG A 329 -14.31 7.27 16.61
N LEU A 330 -14.67 8.17 17.53
CA LEU A 330 -16.03 8.66 17.62
C LEU A 330 -16.41 9.54 16.43
N VAL A 331 -15.52 10.44 16.00
CA VAL A 331 -15.70 11.24 14.77
C VAL A 331 -15.86 10.33 13.56
N GLU A 332 -15.03 9.29 13.42
CA GLU A 332 -15.14 8.32 12.32
C GLU A 332 -16.48 7.55 12.34
N ILE A 333 -17.02 7.22 13.52
CA ILE A 333 -18.35 6.61 13.63
C ILE A 333 -19.44 7.58 13.16
N ILE A 334 -19.34 8.86 13.52
CA ILE A 334 -20.29 9.90 13.12
C ILE A 334 -20.25 10.11 11.60
N GLU A 335 -19.07 10.32 11.02
CA GLU A 335 -18.91 10.51 9.57
C GLU A 335 -19.51 9.33 8.79
N ARG A 336 -19.21 8.09 9.22
CA ARG A 336 -19.78 6.90 8.59
C ARG A 336 -21.28 6.77 8.79
N LEU A 337 -21.83 7.21 9.92
CA LEU A 337 -23.28 7.22 10.13
C LEU A 337 -23.97 8.19 9.18
N GLU A 338 -23.40 9.36 8.98
CA GLU A 338 -23.94 10.37 8.06
C GLU A 338 -23.86 9.89 6.61
N ASP A 339 -22.72 9.33 6.21
CA ASP A 339 -22.50 8.78 4.86
C ASP A 339 -23.35 7.53 4.58
N ASP A 340 -23.30 6.52 5.45
CA ASP A 340 -23.92 5.21 5.20
C ASP A 340 -25.44 5.23 5.37
N LEU A 341 -25.96 6.09 6.25
CA LEU A 341 -27.41 6.20 6.51
C LEU A 341 -28.05 7.40 5.81
N GLY A 342 -27.26 8.29 5.21
CA GLY A 342 -27.75 9.50 4.54
C GLY A 342 -28.49 10.45 5.48
N VAL A 343 -28.06 10.51 6.75
CA VAL A 343 -28.62 11.39 7.78
C VAL A 343 -27.62 12.51 8.09
N GLU A 344 -28.11 13.68 8.46
CA GLU A 344 -27.27 14.78 8.97
C GLU A 344 -27.56 14.91 10.46
N LEU A 345 -26.56 14.70 11.31
CA LEU A 345 -26.72 14.74 12.76
C LEU A 345 -26.64 16.19 13.24
N ASP A 346 -27.56 16.60 14.13
CA ASP A 346 -27.53 17.95 14.69
C ASP A 346 -26.24 18.15 15.52
N PRO A 347 -25.38 19.13 15.17
CA PRO A 347 -24.15 19.41 15.93
C PRO A 347 -24.41 19.69 17.42
N ALA A 348 -25.59 20.18 17.80
CA ALA A 348 -25.96 20.41 19.20
C ALA A 348 -26.17 19.11 19.98
N ASP A 349 -26.48 18.00 19.30
CA ASP A 349 -26.66 16.68 19.91
C ASP A 349 -25.37 15.86 20.00
N LEU A 350 -24.32 16.26 19.25
CA LEU A 350 -22.98 15.65 19.21
C LEU A 350 -22.09 16.04 20.41
N VAL A 351 -22.65 16.03 21.62
CA VAL A 351 -21.92 16.27 22.86
C VAL A 351 -21.39 14.95 23.44
N PRO A 352 -20.22 14.93 24.12
CA PRO A 352 -19.62 13.71 24.64
C PRO A 352 -20.57 12.82 25.45
N GLU A 353 -21.45 13.43 26.24
CA GLU A 353 -22.42 12.76 27.11
C GLU A 353 -23.48 11.93 26.34
N ASN A 354 -23.66 12.23 25.05
CA ASN A 354 -24.63 11.59 24.16
C ASN A 354 -24.01 10.55 23.21
N LEU A 355 -22.74 10.20 23.39
CA LEU A 355 -21.95 9.47 22.39
C LEU A 355 -21.24 8.25 22.99
N HIS A 356 -21.88 7.58 23.94
CA HIS A 356 -21.27 6.48 24.71
C HIS A 356 -21.81 5.09 24.35
N ARG A 357 -22.99 4.99 23.74
CA ARG A 357 -23.62 3.72 23.36
C ARG A 357 -24.27 3.78 21.97
N VAL A 358 -24.53 2.60 21.39
CA VAL A 358 -25.32 2.45 20.16
C VAL A 358 -26.69 3.12 20.28
N ASP A 359 -27.35 2.97 21.43
CA ASP A 359 -28.68 3.51 21.65
C ASP A 359 -28.71 5.04 21.71
N ASP A 360 -27.60 5.67 22.14
CA ASP A 360 -27.47 7.12 22.13
C ASP A 360 -27.36 7.66 20.69
N LEU A 361 -26.52 7.03 19.87
CA LEU A 361 -26.40 7.34 18.44
C LEU A 361 -27.71 7.09 17.68
N CYS A 362 -28.44 6.03 18.02
CA CYS A 362 -29.77 5.77 17.45
C CYS A 362 -30.78 6.86 17.79
N ARG A 363 -30.67 7.48 18.97
CA ARG A 363 -31.54 8.59 19.38
C ARG A 363 -31.23 9.83 18.56
N ILE A 364 -29.96 10.18 18.41
CA ILE A 364 -29.51 11.35 17.63
C ILE A 364 -29.92 11.19 16.16
N ALA A 365 -29.66 10.01 15.56
CA ALA A 365 -30.00 9.73 14.17
C ALA A 365 -31.53 9.74 13.86
N ARG A 366 -32.39 9.75 14.89
CA ARG A 366 -33.85 9.89 14.73
C ARG A 366 -34.33 11.33 14.77
N GLN A 367 -33.49 12.28 15.19
CA GLN A 367 -33.80 13.70 15.28
C GLN A 367 -33.15 14.39 14.06
N PRO A 368 -33.84 14.49 12.91
CA PRO A 368 -33.26 15.16 11.75
C PRO A 368 -32.96 16.62 12.09
N GLY A 369 -31.73 17.07 11.78
CA GLY A 369 -31.36 18.47 11.85
C GLY A 369 -32.31 19.33 11.02
N VAL A 370 -32.77 20.45 11.61
CA VAL A 370 -33.57 21.44 10.88
C VAL A 370 -32.67 22.08 9.83
N ARG A 371 -32.94 21.83 8.54
CA ARG A 371 -32.30 22.56 7.44
C ARG A 371 -32.51 24.06 7.66
N ALA A 372 -31.42 24.79 7.93
CA ALA A 372 -31.39 26.26 7.93
C ALA A 372 -31.18 26.79 6.51
#